data_AF-A0A7J7G8R0-F1
#
_entry.id   AF-A0A7J7G8R0-F1
#
_cell.length_a   1.000
_cell.length_b   1.000
_cell.length_c   1.000
_cell.angle_alpha   90.00
_cell.angle_beta   90.00
_cell.angle_gamma   90.00
#
_symmetry.space_group_name_H-M   'P 1'
#
loop_
_entity.id
_entity.type
_entity.pdbx_description
1 polymer ?
#
loop_
_entity_poly.entity_id
_entity_poly.type
_entity_poly.pdbx_seq_one_letter_code
_entity_poly.pdbx_strand_id
1 'polypeptide(L)'
;MILVFQLAENGGEGTKIMLEAGILENVDTIFGLNVSSRFPIGTVAGMSGLVLAGSGFFEAMISGKMGHAVIPQHPIDPILAATNIIVSLQHLVSHEVDPLDSQVVTVAKFQGGGAFAFNVIPD
;
A
#
# COMPACT_ATOMS: atom_id res chain seq x y z
N MET A 1 -35.17 -5.28 -2.89
CA MET A 1 -34.00 -4.78 -3.64
C MET A 1 -33.54 -3.50 -2.97
N ILE A 2 -32.31 -3.47 -2.45
CA ILE A 2 -31.71 -2.30 -1.79
C ILE A 2 -30.68 -1.72 -2.77
N LEU A 3 -30.73 -0.40 -3.00
CA LEU A 3 -29.71 0.30 -3.77
C LEU A 3 -28.73 0.95 -2.80
N VAL A 4 -27.45 0.65 -2.98
CA VAL A 4 -26.37 1.10 -2.09
C VAL A 4 -25.48 2.06 -2.86
N PHE A 5 -25.41 3.31 -2.41
CA PHE A 5 -24.53 4.33 -2.98
C PHE A 5 -23.37 4.56 -2.01
N GLN A 6 -22.28 3.81 -2.23
CA GLN A 6 -21.09 3.91 -1.39
C GLN A 6 -20.27 5.16 -1.77
N LEU A 7 -19.85 5.92 -0.74
CA LEU A 7 -18.88 7.00 -0.86
C LEU A 7 -17.48 6.51 -0.46
N ALA A 8 -16.43 7.27 -0.81
CA ALA A 8 -15.06 7.03 -0.36
C ALA A 8 -14.48 5.63 -0.66
N GLU A 9 -14.81 5.05 -1.83
CA GLU A 9 -14.31 3.72 -2.23
C GLU A 9 -12.77 3.67 -2.31
N ASN A 10 -12.12 4.65 -2.94
CA ASN A 10 -10.66 4.71 -3.04
C ASN A 10 -9.93 4.82 -1.69
N GLY A 11 -10.61 5.31 -0.65
CA GLY A 11 -10.02 5.47 0.69
C GLY A 11 -10.22 4.25 1.59
N GLY A 12 -11.01 3.26 1.16
CA GLY A 12 -11.26 2.02 1.91
C GLY A 12 -12.19 2.13 3.13
N GLU A 13 -12.51 3.33 3.61
CA GLU A 13 -13.33 3.49 4.83
C GLU A 13 -14.84 3.44 4.59
N GLY A 14 -15.30 3.77 3.37
CA GLY A 14 -16.72 3.90 3.06
C GLY A 14 -17.53 2.63 3.31
N THR A 15 -17.02 1.48 2.87
CA THR A 15 -17.68 0.18 3.09
C THR A 15 -17.75 -0.14 4.58
N LYS A 16 -16.69 0.11 5.35
CA LYS A 16 -16.66 -0.19 6.80
C LYS A 16 -17.76 0.57 7.55
N ILE A 17 -17.89 1.88 7.30
CA ILE A 17 -18.92 2.71 7.93
C ILE A 17 -20.33 2.20 7.59
N MET A 18 -20.56 1.80 6.34
CA MET A 18 -21.85 1.25 5.92
C MET A 18 -22.15 -0.08 6.60
N LEU A 19 -21.16 -0.97 6.73
CA LEU A 19 -21.32 -2.23 7.44
C LEU A 19 -21.66 -2.02 8.92
N GLU A 20 -20.98 -1.08 9.58
CA GLU A 20 -21.26 -0.70 10.97
C GLU A 20 -22.66 -0.12 11.17
N ALA A 21 -23.21 0.54 10.13
CA ALA A 21 -24.58 1.03 10.11
C ALA A 21 -25.64 -0.06 9.81
N GLY A 22 -25.23 -1.33 9.66
CA GLY A 22 -26.15 -2.45 9.47
C GLY A 22 -26.81 -2.51 8.10
N ILE A 23 -26.24 -1.88 7.06
CA ILE A 23 -26.90 -1.80 5.73
C ILE A 23 -27.16 -3.17 5.08
N LEU A 24 -26.46 -4.22 5.55
CA LEU A 24 -26.56 -5.58 5.05
C LEU A 24 -27.44 -6.48 5.94
N GLU A 25 -28.05 -5.93 6.99
CA GLU A 25 -29.01 -6.68 7.80
C GLU A 25 -30.16 -7.14 6.90
N ASN A 26 -30.37 -8.46 6.82
CA ASN A 26 -31.36 -9.12 5.95
C ASN A 26 -31.09 -9.01 4.44
N VAL A 27 -29.82 -8.95 4.03
CA VAL A 27 -29.41 -9.06 2.62
C VAL A 27 -28.86 -10.45 2.33
N ASP A 28 -29.52 -11.20 1.45
CA ASP A 28 -29.08 -12.54 1.04
C ASP A 28 -27.97 -12.53 -0.03
N THR A 29 -28.04 -11.57 -0.96
CA THR A 29 -27.13 -11.50 -2.13
C THR A 29 -26.80 -10.05 -2.47
N ILE A 30 -25.52 -9.80 -2.80
CA ILE A 30 -25.00 -8.50 -3.21
C ILE A 30 -24.46 -8.60 -4.65
N PHE A 31 -24.76 -7.60 -5.46
CA PHE A 31 -24.20 -7.44 -6.79
C PHE A 31 -23.42 -6.13 -6.86
N GLY A 32 -22.21 -6.18 -7.38
CA GLY A 32 -21.37 -5.01 -7.66
C GLY A 32 -20.91 -5.02 -9.12
N LEU A 33 -20.84 -3.84 -9.73
CA LEU A 33 -20.37 -3.67 -11.10
C LEU A 33 -19.27 -2.61 -11.11
N ASN A 34 -18.19 -2.88 -11.83
CA ASN A 34 -17.14 -1.91 -12.08
C ASN A 34 -16.93 -1.80 -13.60
N VAL A 35 -16.89 -0.58 -14.12
CA VAL A 35 -16.66 -0.33 -15.55
C VAL A 35 -15.17 -0.46 -15.82
N SER A 36 -14.81 -1.35 -16.74
CA SER A 36 -13.42 -1.58 -17.13
C SER A 36 -13.19 -1.25 -18.60
N SER A 37 -12.11 -0.53 -18.88
CA SER A 37 -11.61 -0.27 -20.23
C SER A 37 -10.86 -1.46 -20.84
N ARG A 38 -10.64 -2.54 -20.08
CA ARG A 38 -9.89 -3.72 -20.52
C ARG A 38 -10.69 -4.66 -21.42
N PHE A 39 -12.01 -4.50 -21.47
CA PHE A 39 -12.91 -5.36 -22.25
C PHE A 39 -13.64 -4.56 -23.33
N PRO A 40 -13.99 -5.19 -24.47
CA PRO A 40 -14.83 -4.55 -25.49
C PRO A 40 -16.19 -4.10 -24.93
N ILE A 41 -16.72 -3.01 -25.47
CA ILE A 41 -18.05 -2.49 -25.12
C ILE A 41 -19.10 -3.60 -25.31
N GLY A 42 -20.03 -3.72 -24.36
CA GLY A 42 -21.07 -4.74 -24.36
C GLY A 42 -20.66 -6.07 -23.71
N THR A 43 -19.43 -6.18 -23.19
CA THR A 43 -18.96 -7.37 -22.47
C THR A 43 -19.29 -7.27 -20.99
N VAL A 44 -19.85 -8.34 -20.42
CA VAL A 44 -19.95 -8.55 -18.97
C VAL A 44 -19.05 -9.73 -18.61
N ALA A 45 -18.06 -9.48 -17.76
CA ALA A 45 -17.12 -10.50 -17.29
C ALA A 45 -17.27 -10.67 -15.77
N GLY A 46 -17.14 -11.90 -15.30
CA GLY A 46 -17.16 -12.26 -13.89
C GLY A 46 -16.37 -13.54 -13.66
N MET A 47 -15.87 -13.73 -12.45
CA MET A 47 -15.12 -14.91 -12.06
C MET A 47 -15.61 -15.37 -10.68
N SER A 48 -15.63 -16.68 -10.44
CA SER A 48 -15.92 -17.24 -9.13
C SER A 48 -14.66 -17.23 -8.25
N GLY A 49 -14.82 -17.03 -6.95
CA GLY A 49 -13.70 -16.99 -5.99
C GLY A 49 -13.09 -15.60 -5.85
N LEU A 50 -11.78 -15.55 -5.54
CA LEU A 50 -11.04 -14.31 -5.32
C LEU A 50 -10.75 -13.63 -6.67
N VAL A 51 -11.25 -12.40 -6.85
CA VAL A 51 -11.12 -11.67 -8.12
C VAL A 51 -10.10 -10.53 -8.05
N LEU A 52 -9.92 -9.94 -6.86
CA LEU A 52 -9.00 -8.82 -6.63
C LEU A 52 -8.15 -9.09 -5.39
N ALA A 53 -6.97 -8.48 -5.34
CA ALA A 53 -6.08 -8.55 -4.18
C ALA A 53 -6.56 -7.62 -3.06
N GLY A 54 -6.41 -8.07 -1.81
CA GLY A 54 -6.45 -7.16 -0.67
C GLY A 54 -5.23 -6.23 -0.72
N SER A 55 -5.38 -4.99 -0.27
CA SER A 55 -4.31 -4.01 -0.22
C SER A 55 -4.22 -3.33 1.15
N GLY A 56 -3.04 -2.80 1.45
CA GLY A 56 -2.78 -2.03 2.65
C GLY A 56 -1.67 -1.03 2.40
N PHE A 57 -1.56 -0.05 3.29
CA PHE A 57 -0.52 0.97 3.25
C PHE A 57 0.33 0.89 4.52
N PHE A 58 1.59 1.28 4.41
CA PHE A 58 2.47 1.43 5.55
C PHE A 58 3.23 2.76 5.46
N GLU A 59 3.59 3.29 6.62
CA GLU A 59 4.48 4.43 6.77
C GLU A 59 5.53 4.06 7.82
N ALA A 60 6.78 4.34 7.53
CA ALA A 60 7.90 4.08 8.43
C ALA A 60 8.75 5.34 8.54
N MET A 61 8.91 5.82 9.77
CA MET A 61 9.83 6.90 10.10
C MET A 61 11.13 6.30 10.64
N ILE A 62 12.23 6.52 9.92
CA ILE A 62 13.55 6.06 10.31
C ILE A 62 14.32 7.24 10.86
N SER A 63 14.67 7.18 12.15
CA SER A 63 15.40 8.24 12.85
C SER A 63 16.85 7.84 13.08
N GLY A 64 17.75 8.79 12.90
CA GLY A 64 19.17 8.68 13.10
C GLY A 64 19.68 9.82 13.97
N LYS A 65 20.88 10.30 13.65
CA LYS A 65 21.53 11.38 14.36
C LYS A 65 22.34 12.18 13.36
N MET A 66 22.01 13.46 13.24
CA MET A 66 22.68 14.38 12.32
C MET A 66 24.19 14.48 12.59
N GLY A 67 24.97 14.65 11.52
CA GLY A 67 26.39 14.96 11.62
C GLY A 67 27.04 15.30 10.29
N HIS A 68 28.30 15.73 10.35
CA HIS A 68 29.06 16.08 9.14
C HIS A 68 29.44 14.80 8.38
N ALA A 69 29.15 14.73 7.09
CA ALA A 69 29.38 13.55 6.25
C ALA A 69 30.85 13.08 6.19
N VAL A 70 31.82 13.97 6.47
CA VAL A 70 33.26 13.63 6.50
C VAL A 70 33.72 12.96 7.80
N ILE A 71 32.82 12.86 8.79
CA ILE A 71 33.10 12.22 10.10
C ILE A 71 32.00 11.18 10.39
N PRO A 72 31.89 10.12 9.56
CA PRO A 72 30.74 9.21 9.56
C PRO A 72 30.62 8.34 10.83
N GLN A 73 31.66 8.24 11.66
CA GLN A 73 31.65 7.47 12.91
C GLN A 73 30.87 8.13 14.07
N HIS A 74 30.42 9.38 13.92
CA HIS A 74 29.66 10.11 14.94
C HIS A 74 28.15 10.20 14.71
N PRO A 75 27.64 10.45 13.48
CA PRO A 75 26.23 10.38 13.17
C PRO A 75 25.71 8.94 13.06
N ILE A 76 24.40 8.79 13.10
CA ILE A 76 23.69 7.55 12.76
C ILE A 76 22.96 7.85 11.46
N ASP A 77 23.30 7.17 10.38
CA ASP A 77 22.79 7.47 9.04
C ASP A 77 21.42 6.80 8.78
N PRO A 78 20.30 7.56 8.80
CA PRO A 78 18.98 7.00 8.58
C PRO A 78 18.73 6.69 7.10
N ILE A 79 19.44 7.34 6.17
CA ILE A 79 19.33 7.06 4.73
C ILE A 79 19.87 5.66 4.46
N LEU A 80 21.06 5.34 4.98
CA LEU A 80 21.65 4.01 4.83
C LEU A 80 20.81 2.92 5.50
N ALA A 81 20.25 3.19 6.67
CA ALA A 81 19.35 2.25 7.33
C ALA A 81 18.09 2.01 6.49
N ALA A 82 17.46 3.07 5.98
CA ALA A 82 16.22 2.96 5.22
C ALA A 82 16.42 2.28 3.86
N THR A 83 17.53 2.51 3.15
CA THR A 83 17.80 1.81 1.88
C THR A 83 17.97 0.30 2.08
N ASN A 84 18.65 -0.11 3.15
CA ASN A 84 18.75 -1.53 3.52
C ASN A 84 17.38 -2.14 3.84
N ILE A 85 16.49 -1.40 4.52
CA ILE A 85 15.12 -1.83 4.77
C ILE A 85 14.36 -2.01 3.44
N ILE A 86 14.44 -1.04 2.53
CA ILE A 86 13.75 -1.08 1.23
C ILE A 86 14.18 -2.32 0.41
N VAL A 87 15.48 -2.61 0.37
CA VAL A 87 16.00 -3.81 -0.30
C VAL A 87 15.49 -5.07 0.38
N SER A 88 15.53 -5.13 1.71
CA SER A 88 15.07 -6.28 2.48
C SER A 88 13.57 -6.55 2.28
N LEU A 89 12.74 -5.50 2.14
CA LEU A 89 11.31 -5.65 1.85
C LEU A 89 11.04 -6.39 0.53
N GLN A 90 11.96 -6.35 -0.44
CA GLN A 90 11.80 -7.10 -1.69
C GLN A 90 11.93 -8.63 -1.49
N HIS A 91 12.55 -9.05 -0.39
CA HIS A 91 12.72 -10.46 -0.06
C HIS A 91 11.40 -11.11 0.38
N LEU A 92 10.46 -10.34 0.93
CA LEU A 92 9.14 -10.85 1.31
C LEU A 92 8.45 -11.53 0.12
N VAL A 93 8.36 -10.84 -1.02
CA VAL A 93 7.72 -11.37 -2.23
C VAL A 93 8.58 -12.43 -2.92
N SER A 94 9.90 -12.29 -2.92
CA SER A 94 10.77 -13.16 -3.69
C SER A 94 11.17 -14.47 -3.00
N HIS A 95 11.11 -14.53 -1.66
CA HIS A 95 11.67 -15.66 -0.89
C HIS A 95 10.83 -16.12 0.31
N GLU A 96 9.86 -15.34 0.79
CA GLU A 96 9.03 -15.73 1.95
C GLU A 96 7.61 -16.17 1.57
N VAL A 97 7.18 -15.90 0.34
CA VAL A 97 5.84 -16.19 -0.17
C VAL A 97 5.87 -17.37 -1.16
N ASP A 98 4.81 -18.18 -1.18
CA ASP A 98 4.63 -19.21 -2.20
C ASP A 98 4.66 -18.56 -3.61
N PRO A 99 5.52 -19.01 -4.54
CA PRO A 99 5.60 -18.41 -5.87
C PRO A 99 4.31 -18.51 -6.70
N LEU A 100 3.35 -19.36 -6.29
CA LEU A 100 2.02 -19.43 -6.89
C LEU A 100 1.05 -18.38 -6.33
N ASP A 101 1.35 -17.80 -5.17
CA ASP A 101 0.58 -16.72 -4.57
C ASP A 101 1.03 -15.36 -5.12
N SER A 102 0.11 -14.65 -5.77
CA SER A 102 0.40 -13.32 -6.32
C SER A 102 0.41 -12.27 -5.21
N GLN A 103 1.59 -11.79 -4.83
CA GLN A 103 1.78 -10.71 -3.86
C GLN A 103 2.66 -9.58 -4.41
N VAL A 104 2.46 -8.37 -3.92
CA VAL A 104 3.22 -7.18 -4.33
C VAL A 104 3.50 -6.32 -3.10
N VAL A 105 4.75 -5.88 -2.97
CA VAL A 105 5.16 -4.84 -2.03
C VAL A 105 5.74 -3.69 -2.83
N THR A 106 5.35 -2.46 -2.52
CA THR A 106 5.83 -1.27 -3.25
C THR A 106 6.16 -0.14 -2.27
N VAL A 107 7.38 0.38 -2.38
CA VAL A 107 7.79 1.64 -1.74
C VAL A 107 7.62 2.75 -2.75
N ALA A 108 6.47 3.44 -2.70
CA ALA A 108 6.13 4.47 -3.69
C ALA A 108 6.73 5.85 -3.36
N LYS A 109 7.16 6.07 -2.12
CA LYS A 109 7.72 7.34 -1.65
C LYS A 109 8.89 7.08 -0.71
N PHE A 110 9.98 7.79 -0.92
CA PHE A 110 11.13 7.84 -0.03
C PHE A 110 11.58 9.29 0.11
N GLN A 111 11.72 9.78 1.34
CA GLN A 111 12.14 11.14 1.64
C GLN A 111 13.15 11.09 2.79
N GLY A 112 14.32 11.70 2.60
CA GLY A 112 15.37 11.79 3.60
C GLY A 112 16.35 12.90 3.24
N GLY A 113 16.89 13.58 4.25
CA GLY A 113 17.80 14.71 4.06
C GLY A 113 17.14 16.01 3.60
N GLY A 114 17.91 17.10 3.63
CA GLY A 114 17.49 18.41 3.12
C GLY A 114 17.83 18.56 1.64
N ALA A 115 16.98 19.25 0.87
CA ALA A 115 17.09 19.38 -0.59
C ALA A 115 18.44 19.95 -1.11
N PHE A 116 19.22 20.63 -0.25
CA PHE A 116 20.50 21.25 -0.61
C PHE A 116 21.66 20.82 0.33
N ALA A 117 21.46 19.79 1.14
CA ALA A 117 22.43 19.35 2.14
C ALA A 117 23.28 18.19 1.60
N PHE A 118 24.38 18.51 0.92
CA PHE A 118 25.26 17.50 0.30
C PHE A 118 26.40 17.02 1.21
N ASN A 119 26.60 17.65 2.37
CA ASN A 119 27.70 17.40 3.31
C ASN A 119 27.24 17.01 4.72
N VAL A 120 25.95 16.72 4.89
CA VAL A 120 25.31 16.40 6.17
C VAL A 120 24.65 15.04 6.08
N ILE A 121 24.94 14.17 7.04
CA ILE A 121 24.11 12.99 7.33
C ILE A 121 22.92 13.49 8.13
N PRO A 122 21.67 13.24 7.69
CA PRO A 122 20.48 13.75 8.37
C PRO A 122 20.17 12.97 9.65
N ASP A 123 19.25 13.53 10.44
CA ASP A 123 18.57 12.86 11.54
C ASP A 123 17.35 12.03 11.07
#